data_AF-J4TTG9-F1
#
_entry.id   AF-J4TTG9-F1
#
_cell.length_a   1.000
_cell.length_b   1.000
_cell.length_c   1.000
_cell.angle_alpha   90.00
_cell.angle_beta   90.00
_cell.angle_gamma   90.00
#
_symmetry.space_group_name_H-M   'P 1'
#
loop_
_entity.id
_entity.type
_entity.pdbx_description
1 polymer ?
#
loop_
_entity_poly.entity_id
_entity_poly.type
_entity_poly.pdbx_seq_one_letter_code
_entity_poly.pdbx_strand_id
1 'polypeptide(L)'
;MPKTETLHIRVTPDLKEDVETTLRPLGLSTGEAVTIFLHQVLLHRGLPFPVQTPHYNARTLAAMEEARDIAEGRIPAKSYRSAEEFIEDILHA
;
A
#
# COMPACT_ATOMS: atom_id res chain seq x y z
N MET A 1 -4.28 27.91 23.82
CA MET A 1 -4.42 26.48 23.48
C MET A 1 -4.39 26.35 21.97
N PRO A 2 -3.67 25.37 21.40
CA PRO A 2 -3.73 25.12 19.95
C PRO A 2 -5.17 24.78 19.53
N LYS A 3 -5.54 25.10 18.28
CA LYS A 3 -6.85 24.71 17.73
C LYS A 3 -6.92 23.18 17.65
N THR A 4 -8.00 22.61 18.16
CA THR A 4 -8.31 21.18 18.07
C THR A 4 -9.50 20.98 17.15
N GLU A 5 -9.44 19.95 16.30
CA GLU A 5 -10.58 19.50 15.52
C GLU A 5 -10.92 18.04 15.83
N THR A 6 -12.19 17.68 15.71
CA THR A 6 -12.71 16.35 16.03
C THR A 6 -12.80 15.49 14.77
N LEU A 7 -12.24 14.29 14.81
CA LEU A 7 -12.34 13.30 13.73
C LEU A 7 -13.47 12.30 14.04
N HIS A 8 -14.47 12.23 13.16
CA HIS A 8 -15.57 11.25 13.26
C HIS A 8 -15.28 10.03 12.38
N ILE A 9 -15.03 8.87 13.00
CA ILE A 9 -14.73 7.61 12.30
C ILE A 9 -15.84 6.59 12.59
N ARG A 10 -16.34 5.93 11.54
CA ARG A 10 -17.26 4.78 11.68
C ARG A 10 -16.44 3.49 11.67
N VAL A 11 -16.64 2.65 12.67
CA VAL A 11 -16.05 1.32 12.80
C VAL A 11 -17.11 0.34 13.27
N THR A 12 -16.91 -0.95 12.99
CA THR A 12 -17.78 -1.99 13.56
C THR A 12 -17.51 -2.14 15.07
N PRO A 13 -18.50 -2.59 15.86
CA PRO A 13 -18.30 -2.83 17.28
C PRO A 13 -17.16 -3.81 17.57
N ASP A 14 -17.13 -4.94 16.85
CA ASP A 14 -16.12 -5.99 17.01
C ASP A 14 -14.71 -5.46 16.77
N LEU A 15 -14.51 -4.68 15.70
CA LEU A 15 -13.21 -4.07 15.39
C LEU A 15 -12.76 -3.13 16.51
N LYS A 16 -13.68 -2.36 17.10
CA LYS A 16 -13.35 -1.45 18.19
C LYS A 16 -12.91 -2.23 19.43
N GLU A 17 -13.62 -3.30 19.78
CA GLU A 17 -13.30 -4.15 20.93
C GLU A 17 -11.94 -4.84 20.79
N ASP A 18 -11.66 -5.39 19.60
CA ASP A 18 -10.38 -6.04 19.29
C ASP A 18 -9.21 -5.05 19.40
N VAL A 19 -9.36 -3.84 18.86
CA VAL A 19 -8.34 -2.79 18.93
C VAL A 19 -8.11 -2.34 20.37
N GLU A 20 -9.18 -2.10 21.14
CA GLU A 20 -9.07 -1.70 22.55
C GLU A 20 -8.37 -2.77 23.39
N THR A 21 -8.69 -4.04 23.15
CA THR A 21 -8.03 -5.19 23.81
C THR A 21 -6.55 -5.26 23.46
N THR A 22 -6.20 -5.01 22.19
CA THR A 22 -4.82 -5.02 21.69
C THR A 22 -3.99 -3.87 22.27
N LEU A 23 -4.58 -2.69 22.44
CA LEU A 23 -3.89 -1.49 22.93
C LEU A 23 -3.82 -1.42 24.45
N ARG A 24 -4.69 -2.12 25.18
CA ARG A 24 -4.77 -2.09 26.65
C ARG A 24 -3.44 -2.39 27.34
N PRO A 25 -2.63 -3.40 26.95
CA PRO A 25 -1.33 -3.64 27.57
C PRO A 25 -0.31 -2.51 27.34
N LEU A 26 -0.50 -1.71 26.29
CA LEU A 26 0.35 -0.55 25.98
C LEU A 26 -0.08 0.72 26.72
N GLY A 27 -1.19 0.67 27.47
CA GLY A 27 -1.76 1.84 28.14
C GLY A 27 -2.30 2.89 27.18
N LEU A 28 -2.66 2.49 25.96
CA LEU A 28 -3.15 3.40 24.90
C LEU A 28 -4.65 3.24 24.68
N SER A 29 -5.33 4.36 24.49
CA SER A 29 -6.67 4.42 23.93
C SER A 29 -6.62 4.38 22.40
N THR A 30 -7.75 4.03 21.77
CA THR A 30 -7.92 4.09 20.31
C THR A 30 -7.67 5.49 19.76
N GLY A 31 -8.07 6.55 20.50
CA GLY A 31 -7.85 7.94 20.09
C GLY A 31 -6.36 8.34 20.09
N GLU A 32 -5.60 7.89 21.08
CA GLU A 32 -4.14 8.10 21.13
C GLU A 32 -3.45 7.35 20.00
N ALA A 33 -3.84 6.09 19.74
CA ALA A 33 -3.31 5.31 18.62
C ALA A 33 -3.58 5.98 17.26
N VAL A 34 -4.79 6.52 17.04
CA VAL A 34 -5.10 7.31 15.82
C VAL A 34 -4.23 8.55 15.72
N THR A 35 -4.00 9.24 16.84
CA THR A 35 -3.12 10.41 16.86
C THR A 35 -1.68 10.04 16.50
N ILE A 36 -1.15 8.94 17.06
CA ILE A 36 0.17 8.41 16.72
C ILE A 36 0.23 8.06 15.23
N PHE A 37 -0.77 7.37 14.70
CA PHE A 37 -0.86 7.02 13.29
C PHE A 37 -0.77 8.27 12.38
N LEU A 38 -1.49 9.34 12.70
CA LEU A 38 -1.43 10.58 11.92
C LEU A 38 -0.03 11.22 11.94
N HIS A 39 0.66 11.20 13.08
CA HIS A 39 2.06 11.65 13.14
C HIS A 39 2.99 10.78 12.31
N GLN A 40 2.78 9.46 12.30
CA GLN A 40 3.54 8.54 11.46
C GLN A 40 3.32 8.82 9.97
N VAL A 41 2.09 9.12 9.55
CA VAL A 41 1.80 9.54 8.18
C VAL A 41 2.59 10.79 7.79
N LEU A 42 2.64 11.80 8.67
CA LEU A 42 3.42 13.01 8.43
C LEU A 42 4.92 12.74 8.33
N LEU A 43 5.45 11.89 9.22
CA LEU A 43 6.87 11.54 9.26
C LEU A 43 7.30 10.81 7.99
N HIS A 44 6.50 9.83 7.54
CA HIS A 44 6.83 8.98 6.40
C HIS A 44 6.40 9.55 5.05
N ARG A 45 5.67 10.68 5.02
CA ARG A 45 5.08 11.25 3.80
C ARG A 45 4.26 10.22 3.02
N GLY A 46 3.57 9.35 3.73
CA GLY A 46 2.87 8.19 3.17
C GLY A 46 2.26 7.33 4.27
N LEU A 47 1.72 6.17 3.91
CA LEU A 47 1.23 5.23 4.91
C LEU A 47 2.40 4.59 5.66
N PRO A 48 2.35 4.53 7.00
CA PRO A 48 3.45 4.02 7.83
C PRO A 48 3.48 2.49 7.91
N PHE A 49 2.91 1.85 6.90
CA PHE A 49 2.94 0.40 6.70
C PHE A 49 2.87 0.13 5.20
N PRO A 50 3.37 -1.03 4.74
CA PRO A 50 3.29 -1.40 3.34
C PRO A 50 1.83 -1.57 2.92
N VAL A 51 1.42 -0.86 1.87
CA VAL A 51 0.10 -1.06 1.25
C VAL A 51 0.22 -2.24 0.29
N GLN A 52 -0.12 -3.42 0.79
CA GLN A 52 -0.07 -4.64 0.00
C GLN A 52 -1.40 -5.35 0.04
N THR A 53 -1.82 -5.91 -1.09
CA THR A 53 -2.88 -6.92 -1.11
C THR A 53 -2.26 -8.26 -0.75
N PRO A 54 -2.95 -9.12 0.03
CA PRO A 54 -2.42 -10.44 0.40
C PRO A 54 -2.15 -11.32 -0.83
N HIS A 55 -2.82 -11.04 -1.94
CA HIS A 55 -2.58 -11.65 -3.24
C HIS A 55 -2.50 -10.56 -4.31
N TYR A 56 -1.50 -10.65 -5.19
CA TYR A 56 -1.46 -9.81 -6.38
C TYR A 56 -2.65 -10.12 -7.30
N ASN A 57 -3.11 -9.11 -8.04
CA ASN A 57 -4.15 -9.35 -9.04
C ASN A 57 -3.61 -10.24 -10.19
N ALA A 58 -4.52 -10.84 -10.96
CA ALA A 58 -4.16 -11.76 -12.03
C ALA A 58 -3.22 -11.12 -13.07
N ARG A 59 -3.38 -9.82 -13.39
CA ARG A 59 -2.53 -9.10 -14.33
C ARG A 59 -1.08 -9.01 -13.83
N THR A 60 -0.89 -8.65 -12.56
CA THR A 60 0.44 -8.57 -11.95
C THR A 60 1.09 -9.95 -11.87
N LEU A 61 0.34 -10.99 -11.51
CA LEU A 61 0.85 -12.36 -11.51
C LEU A 61 1.31 -12.81 -12.89
N ALA A 62 0.50 -12.57 -13.93
CA ALA A 62 0.85 -12.91 -15.31
C ALA A 62 2.11 -12.16 -15.79
N ALA A 63 2.25 -10.87 -15.44
CA ALA A 63 3.45 -10.10 -15.77
C ALA A 63 4.71 -10.63 -15.08
N MET A 64 4.59 -11.14 -13.85
CA MET A 64 5.72 -11.77 -13.14
C MET A 64 6.11 -13.11 -13.78
N GLU A 65 5.13 -13.89 -14.26
CA GLU A 65 5.38 -15.13 -15.00
C GLU A 65 6.05 -14.86 -16.35
N GLU A 66 5.54 -13.88 -17.11
CA GLU A 66 6.15 -13.42 -18.36
C GLU A 66 7.61 -12.98 -18.15
N ALA A 67 7.88 -12.16 -17.12
CA ALA A 67 9.24 -11.73 -16.80
C ALA A 67 10.18 -12.90 -16.47
N ARG A 68 9.66 -13.93 -15.78
CA ARG A 68 10.42 -15.15 -15.47
C ARG A 68 10.71 -15.95 -16.74
N ASP A 69 9.73 -16.09 -17.63
CA ASP A 69 9.90 -16.79 -18.90
C ASP A 69 10.93 -16.10 -19.80
N ILE A 70 10.97 -14.76 -19.80
CA ILE A 70 12.00 -13.98 -20.48
C ILE A 70 13.38 -14.27 -19.87
N ALA A 71 13.50 -14.20 -18.55
CA ALA A 71 14.77 -14.40 -17.84
C ALA A 71 15.34 -15.81 -18.03
N GLU A 72 14.47 -16.81 -18.13
CA GLU A 72 14.84 -18.20 -18.39
C GLU A 72 15.02 -18.52 -19.90
N GLY A 73 14.81 -17.53 -20.77
CA GLY A 73 14.97 -17.67 -22.22
C GLY A 73 13.87 -18.50 -22.90
N ARG A 74 12.73 -18.73 -22.21
CA ARG A 74 11.57 -19.42 -22.77
C ARG A 74 10.84 -18.57 -23.82
N ILE A 75 10.80 -17.26 -23.61
CA ILE A 75 10.21 -16.30 -24.56
C ILE A 75 11.18 -15.13 -24.79
N PRO A 76 11.21 -14.53 -26.00
CA PRO A 76 12.06 -13.40 -26.28
C PRO A 76 11.58 -12.14 -25.55
N ALA A 77 12.51 -11.34 -25.03
CA ALA A 77 12.21 -10.01 -24.53
C ALA A 77 11.82 -9.08 -25.68
N LYS A 78 10.76 -8.29 -25.51
CA LYS A 78 10.47 -7.17 -26.40
C LYS A 78 11.56 -6.11 -26.24
N SER A 79 12.26 -5.78 -27.33
CA SER A 79 13.33 -4.78 -27.35
C SER A 79 12.97 -3.62 -28.25
N TYR A 80 13.40 -2.42 -27.87
CA TYR A 80 13.21 -1.19 -28.63
C TYR A 80 14.56 -0.63 -29.06
N ARG A 81 14.59 0.05 -30.20
CA ARG A 81 15.82 0.65 -30.73
C ARG A 81 16.10 2.03 -30.14
N SER A 82 15.10 2.66 -29.53
CA SER A 82 15.27 3.94 -28.81
C SER A 82 14.26 4.10 -27.67
N ALA A 83 14.49 5.09 -26.82
CA ALA A 83 13.57 5.42 -25.73
C ALA A 83 12.23 5.96 -26.25
N GLU A 84 12.24 6.67 -27.39
CA GLU A 84 11.05 7.19 -28.04
C GLU A 84 10.11 6.05 -28.49
N GLU A 85 10.66 5.01 -29.12
CA GLU A 85 9.88 3.83 -29.56
C GLU A 85 9.23 3.10 -28.38
N PHE A 86 9.94 2.99 -27.24
CA PHE A 86 9.41 2.40 -26.01
C PHE A 86 8.27 3.23 -25.41
N ILE A 87 8.42 4.56 -25.38
CA ILE A 87 7.42 5.47 -24.83
C ILE A 87 6.15 5.46 -25.69
N GLU A 88 6.29 5.47 -27.02
CA GLU A 88 5.16 5.37 -27.95
C GLU A 88 4.35 4.09 -27.72
N ASP A 89 5.03 2.95 -27.58
CA ASP A 89 4.35 1.67 -27.32
C ASP A 89 3.57 1.65 -26.00
N ILE A 90 4.16 2.16 -24.91
CA ILE A 90 3.50 2.19 -23.59
C ILE A 90 2.30 3.14 -23.55
N LEU A 91 2.38 4.28 -24.21
CA LEU A 91 1.30 5.28 -24.19
C LEU A 91 0.10 4.85 -25.06
N HIS A 92 0.27 3.85 -25.92
CA HIS A 92 -0.77 3.34 -26.82
C HIS A 92 -1.25 1.92 -26.51
N ALA A 93 -0.78 1.30 -25.42
CA ALA A 93 -1.17 -0.03 -24.92
C ALA A 93 -2.26 0.01 -23.84
#